data_AF-A0A873WRN3-F1
#
_entry.id   AF-A0A873WRN3-F1
#
_cell.length_a   1.000
_cell.length_b   1.000
_cell.length_c   1.000
_cell.angle_alpha   90.00
_cell.angle_beta   90.00
_cell.angle_gamma   90.00
#
_symmetry.space_group_name_H-M   'P 1'
#
loop_
_entity.id
_entity.type
_entity.pdbx_description
1 polymer ?
#
loop_
_entity_poly.entity_id
_entity_poly.type
_entity_poly.pdbx_seq_one_letter_code
_entity_poly.pdbx_strand_id
1 'polypeptide(L)'
;MNYFNMLQYGKIEWYIQKITALFLISPLLITINYVLLLFFFCFLHIELGFHSILEDYYQNIILRILVNFLFKFIIIFLVGVLYCTLIVIIV
;
A
#
# COMPACT_ATOMS: atom_id res chain seq x y z
N MET A 1 12.61 -8.24 20.35
CA MET A 1 11.71 -7.08 20.18
C MET A 1 10.74 -7.09 21.37
N ASN A 2 10.62 -6.01 22.14
CA ASN A 2 9.73 -5.99 23.33
C ASN A 2 8.25 -6.08 22.91
N TYR A 3 7.44 -6.83 23.64
CA TYR A 3 5.99 -7.00 23.39
C TYR A 3 5.23 -5.66 23.36
N PHE A 4 5.62 -4.72 24.22
CA PHE A 4 5.11 -3.35 24.20
C PHE A 4 5.35 -2.63 22.87
N ASN A 5 6.49 -2.84 22.24
CA ASN A 5 6.79 -2.23 20.95
C ASN A 5 5.91 -2.85 19.86
N MET A 6 5.70 -4.17 19.87
CA MET A 6 4.78 -4.83 18.91
C MET A 6 3.35 -4.27 19.00
N LEU A 7 2.83 -4.08 20.21
CA LEU A 7 1.51 -3.48 20.41
C LEU A 7 1.42 -2.03 19.90
N GLN A 8 2.48 -1.24 20.06
CA GLN A 8 2.53 0.12 19.54
C GLN A 8 2.60 0.15 18.01
N TYR A 9 3.40 -0.72 17.40
CA TYR A 9 3.47 -0.84 15.94
C TYR A 9 2.12 -1.21 15.33
N GLY A 10 1.44 -2.23 15.87
CA GLY A 10 0.12 -2.63 15.38
C GLY A 10 -0.93 -1.53 15.51
N LYS A 11 -0.88 -0.72 16.59
CA LYS A 11 -1.77 0.45 16.75
C LYS A 11 -1.49 1.52 15.70
N ILE A 12 -0.23 1.83 15.44
CA ILE A 12 0.17 2.83 14.44
C ILE A 12 -0.29 2.37 13.06
N GLU A 13 -0.04 1.11 12.72
CA GLU A 13 -0.47 0.53 11.45
C GLU A 13 -1.99 0.64 11.27
N TRP A 14 -2.76 0.30 12.31
CA TRP A 14 -4.21 0.45 12.29
C TRP A 14 -4.64 1.89 12.02
N TYR A 15 -4.04 2.88 12.67
CA TYR A 15 -4.35 4.29 12.41
C TYR A 15 -4.01 4.70 10.97
N ILE A 16 -2.86 4.26 10.44
CA ILE A 16 -2.46 4.56 9.06
C ILE A 16 -3.47 3.95 8.08
N GLN A 17 -3.93 2.72 8.30
CA GLN A 17 -4.97 2.11 7.47
C GLN A 17 -6.27 2.93 7.46
N LYS A 18 -6.70 3.45 8.61
CA LYS A 18 -7.91 4.30 8.69
C LYS A 18 -7.71 5.66 8.03
N ILE A 19 -6.56 6.30 8.22
CA ILE A 19 -6.24 7.60 7.61
C ILE A 19 -6.19 7.46 6.09
N THR A 20 -5.51 6.44 5.57
CA THR A 20 -5.41 6.19 4.12
C THR A 20 -6.77 5.88 3.51
N ALA A 21 -7.62 5.08 4.17
CA ALA A 21 -8.99 4.82 3.74
C ALA A 21 -9.84 6.10 3.72
N LEU A 22 -9.79 6.91 4.79
CA LEU A 22 -10.53 8.17 4.86
C LEU A 22 -10.08 9.15 3.77
N PHE A 23 -8.78 9.20 3.50
CA PHE A 23 -8.25 10.03 2.41
C PHE A 23 -8.81 9.57 1.06
N LEU A 24 -8.77 8.26 0.77
CA LEU A 24 -9.23 7.68 -0.50
C LEU A 24 -10.73 7.88 -0.76
N ILE A 25 -11.55 7.84 0.29
CA ILE A 25 -13.01 7.99 0.19
C ILE A 25 -13.41 9.48 0.22
N SER A 26 -12.52 10.37 0.67
CA SER A 26 -12.83 11.78 0.83
C SER A 26 -13.15 12.45 -0.51
N PRO A 27 -14.20 13.31 -0.57
CA PRO A 27 -14.45 14.15 -1.74
C PRO A 27 -13.31 15.14 -2.03
N LEU A 28 -12.40 15.38 -1.07
CA LEU A 28 -11.16 16.13 -1.31
C LEU A 28 -10.35 15.53 -2.45
N LEU A 29 -10.39 14.21 -2.64
CA LEU A 29 -9.63 13.54 -3.68
C LEU A 29 -10.12 13.93 -5.09
N ILE A 30 -11.43 14.15 -5.26
CA ILE A 30 -12.03 14.62 -6.52
C ILE A 30 -11.54 16.04 -6.86
N THR A 31 -11.24 16.85 -5.85
CA THR A 31 -10.78 18.23 -6.02
C THR A 31 -9.26 18.35 -6.20
N ILE A 32 -8.51 17.30 -5.87
CA ILE A 32 -7.06 17.31 -5.91
C ILE A 32 -6.57 16.83 -7.28
N ASN A 33 -6.05 17.75 -8.09
CA ASN A 33 -5.39 17.45 -9.38
C ASN A 33 -4.02 16.75 -9.22
N TYR A 34 -3.64 16.32 -8.02
CA TYR A 34 -2.39 15.61 -7.76
C TYR A 34 -2.54 14.11 -7.96
N VAL A 35 -2.57 13.68 -9.23
CA VAL A 35 -2.62 12.27 -9.65
C VAL A 35 -1.54 11.42 -8.96
N LEU A 36 -0.32 11.97 -8.78
CA LEU A 36 0.77 11.33 -8.04
C LEU A 36 0.43 11.05 -6.57
N LEU A 37 -0.25 11.99 -5.90
CA LEU A 37 -0.64 11.84 -4.49
C LEU A 37 -1.72 10.76 -4.35
N LEU A 38 -2.69 10.73 -5.29
CA LEU A 38 -3.70 9.67 -5.36
C LEU A 38 -3.05 8.29 -5.51
N PHE A 39 -2.13 8.14 -6.47
CA PHE A 39 -1.44 6.86 -6.67
C PHE A 39 -0.67 6.44 -5.42
N PHE A 40 0.03 7.36 -4.77
CA PHE A 40 0.74 7.07 -3.53
C PHE A 40 -0.18 6.53 -2.43
N PHE A 41 -1.31 7.21 -2.17
CA PHE A 41 -2.27 6.74 -1.16
C PHE A 41 -2.93 5.41 -1.52
N CYS A 42 -3.22 5.18 -2.80
CA CYS A 42 -3.72 3.90 -3.29
C CYS A 42 -2.72 2.77 -3.02
N PHE A 43 -1.45 2.94 -3.43
CA PHE A 43 -0.43 1.92 -3.23
C PHE A 43 -0.18 1.63 -1.75
N LEU A 44 -0.09 2.68 -0.93
CA LEU A 44 0.09 2.53 0.51
C LEU A 44 -1.08 1.77 1.15
N HIS A 45 -2.32 2.10 0.78
CA HIS A 45 -3.50 1.43 1.32
C HIS A 45 -3.57 -0.05 0.91
N ILE A 46 -3.25 -0.36 -0.35
CA ILE A 46 -3.19 -1.73 -0.86
C ILE A 46 -2.08 -2.52 -0.17
N GLU A 47 -0.88 -1.94 0.04
CA GLU A 47 0.22 -2.62 0.72
C GLU A 47 -0.15 -3.00 2.16
N LEU A 48 -0.76 -2.09 2.91
CA LEU A 48 -1.20 -2.35 4.27
C LEU A 48 -2.30 -3.42 4.33
N GLY A 49 -3.30 -3.33 3.45
CA GLY A 49 -4.36 -4.34 3.36
C GLY A 49 -3.81 -5.72 2.99
N PHE A 50 -2.85 -5.77 2.06
CA PHE A 50 -2.18 -7.01 1.69
C PHE A 50 -1.34 -7.58 2.84
N HIS A 51 -0.67 -6.74 3.62
CA HIS A 51 0.07 -7.18 4.80
C HIS A 51 -0.86 -7.88 5.81
N SER A 52 -2.02 -7.30 6.11
CA SER A 52 -3.00 -7.92 7.01
C SER A 52 -3.51 -9.27 6.47
N ILE A 53 -3.78 -9.38 5.17
CA ILE A 53 -4.15 -10.67 4.54
C ILE A 53 -3.03 -11.70 4.71
N LEU A 54 -1.77 -11.28 4.54
CA LEU A 54 -0.64 -12.18 4.73
C LEU A 54 -0.50 -12.67 6.17
N GLU A 55 -0.74 -11.81 7.16
CA GLU A 55 -0.71 -12.20 8.57
C GLU A 55 -1.84 -13.18 8.93
N ASP A 56 -3.05 -12.95 8.40
CA ASP A 56 -4.22 -13.77 8.69
C ASP A 56 -4.13 -15.16 8.05
N TYR A 57 -3.77 -15.22 6.76
CA TYR A 57 -3.92 -16.45 5.96
C TYR A 57 -2.61 -17.24 5.79
N TYR A 58 -1.43 -16.61 5.91
CA TYR A 58 -0.15 -17.27 5.66
C TYR A 58 0.66 -17.47 6.95
N GLN A 59 0.44 -18.62 7.59
CA GLN A 59 1.16 -19.03 8.81
C GLN A 59 2.61 -19.46 8.54
N ASN A 60 2.90 -19.98 7.34
CA ASN A 60 4.26 -20.36 6.96
C ASN A 60 5.07 -19.13 6.55
N ILE A 61 6.14 -18.85 7.29
CA ILE A 61 7.01 -17.68 7.11
C ILE A 61 7.63 -17.64 5.70
N ILE A 62 8.09 -18.78 5.15
CA ILE A 62 8.73 -18.84 3.83
C ILE A 62 7.69 -18.50 2.75
N LEU A 63 6.51 -19.09 2.84
CA LEU A 63 5.42 -18.83 1.90
C LEU A 63 4.98 -17.36 1.97
N ARG A 64 4.85 -16.80 3.18
CA ARG A 64 4.51 -15.39 3.38
C ARG A 64 5.55 -14.45 2.76
N ILE A 65 6.84 -14.72 2.94
CA ILE A 65 7.92 -13.92 2.34
C ILE A 65 7.87 -14.01 0.81
N LEU A 66 7.68 -15.20 0.25
CA LEU A 66 7.60 -15.41 -1.20
C LEU A 66 6.41 -14.63 -1.80
N VAL A 67 5.24 -14.73 -1.19
CA VAL A 67 4.03 -14.03 -1.65
C VAL A 67 4.19 -12.51 -1.51
N ASN A 68 4.77 -12.03 -0.41
CA ASN A 68 5.09 -10.61 -0.23
C ASN A 68 6.07 -10.10 -1.31
N PHE A 69 7.08 -10.88 -1.64
CA PHE A 69 8.03 -10.54 -2.71
C PHE A 69 7.33 -10.43 -4.07
N LEU A 70 6.51 -11.40 -4.43
CA LEU A 70 5.74 -11.38 -5.68
C LEU A 70 4.81 -10.16 -5.76
N PHE A 71 4.13 -9.83 -4.66
CA PHE A 71 3.27 -8.66 -4.59
C PHE A 71 4.06 -7.35 -4.79
N LYS A 72 5.20 -7.19 -4.13
CA LYS A 72 6.08 -6.02 -4.31
C LYS A 72 6.59 -5.91 -5.74
N PHE A 73 6.94 -7.04 -6.37
CA PHE A 73 7.32 -7.07 -7.77
C PHE A 73 6.20 -6.58 -8.69
N ILE A 74 4.95 -7.01 -8.46
CA ILE A 74 3.77 -6.55 -9.21
C ILE A 74 3.57 -5.04 -9.04
N ILE A 75 3.68 -4.51 -7.82
CA ILE A 75 3.56 -3.06 -7.58
C ILE A 75 4.62 -2.29 -8.37
N ILE A 76 5.90 -2.68 -8.26
CA ILE A 76 7.01 -1.99 -8.96
C ILE A 76 6.79 -2.05 -10.47
N PHE A 77 6.37 -3.20 -11.00
CA PHE A 77 6.04 -3.34 -12.41
C PHE A 77 4.90 -2.40 -12.84
N LEU A 78 3.81 -2.32 -12.06
CA LEU A 78 2.69 -1.41 -12.34
C LEU A 78 3.12 0.06 -12.32
N VAL A 79 3.94 0.47 -11.34
CA VAL A 79 4.48 1.84 -11.28
C VAL A 79 5.34 2.13 -12.50
N GLY A 80 6.20 1.18 -12.90
CA GLY A 80 7.04 1.30 -14.10
C GLY A 80 6.21 1.48 -15.38
N VAL A 81 5.16 0.66 -15.54
CA VAL A 81 4.22 0.78 -16.67
C VAL A 81 3.53 2.14 -16.67
N LEU A 82 2.98 2.58 -15.53
CA LEU A 82 2.32 3.88 -15.40
C LEU A 82 3.27 5.03 -15.78
N TYR A 83 4.52 4.99 -15.28
CA TYR A 83 5.52 5.99 -15.59
C TYR A 83 5.86 6.05 -17.08
N CYS A 84 6.09 4.89 -17.72
CA CYS A 84 6.32 4.83 -19.17
C CYS A 84 5.12 5.35 -19.97
N THR A 85 3.89 5.00 -19.59
CA THR A 85 2.69 5.49 -20.28
C THR A 85 2.47 7.00 -20.10
N LEU A 86 2.76 7.55 -18.92
CA LEU A 86 2.67 9.00 -18.67
C LEU A 86 3.69 9.79 -19.49
N ILE A 87 4.91 9.29 -19.65
CA ILE A 87 5.92 9.92 -20.53
C ILE A 87 5.44 9.96 -21.99
N VAL A 88 4.87 8.87 -22.50
CA VAL A 88 4.37 8.79 -23.88
C VAL A 88 3.19 9.73 -24.14
N ILE A 89 2.43 10.13 -23.12
CA ILE A 89 1.34 11.10 -23.26
C ILE A 89 1.86 12.55 -23.29
N ILE A 90 3.04 12.80 -22.71
CA ILE A 90 3.62 14.15 -22.57
C ILE A 90 4.57 14.51 -23.73
N VAL A 91 5.15 13.50 -24.41
CA VAL A 91 6.02 13.64 -25.60
C VAL A 91 5.19 13.54 -26.87
#